data_AF-A0A6I0EML8-F1
#
_entry.id   AF-A0A6I0EML8-F1
#
_cell.length_a   1.000
_cell.length_b   1.000
_cell.length_c   1.000
_cell.angle_alpha   90.00
_cell.angle_beta   90.00
_cell.angle_gamma   90.00
#
_symmetry.space_group_name_H-M   'P 1'
#
loop_
_entity.id
_entity.type
_entity.pdbx_description
1 polymer ?
#
loop_
_entity_poly.entity_id
_entity_poly.type
_entity_poly.pdbx_seq_one_letter_code
_entity_poly.pdbx_strand_id
1 'polypeptide(L)' 'MNPLVAEFRFDRTAFSTASSFEEAAEADNRYWWAQSPQKRLRALEYMRQVAYGYDPATARLQRVLEVAEQA' A
#
# COMPACT_ATOMS: atom_id res chain seq x y z
N MET A 1 9.61 11.14 -9.41
CA MET A 1 9.93 10.53 -8.11
C MET A 1 8.59 10.11 -7.52
N ASN A 2 8.48 8.85 -7.10
CA ASN A 2 7.24 8.33 -6.57
C ASN A 2 6.86 9.10 -5.27
N PRO A 3 5.78 9.90 -5.27
CA PRO A 3 5.48 10.83 -4.19
C PRO A 3 5.10 10.11 -2.89
N LEU A 4 4.44 8.94 -2.97
CA LEU A 4 4.09 8.18 -1.77
C LEU A 4 5.32 7.58 -1.11
N VAL A 5 6.25 7.01 -1.87
CA VAL A 5 7.50 6.46 -1.30
C VAL A 5 8.34 7.57 -0.66
N ALA A 6 8.34 8.77 -1.21
CA ALA A 6 9.04 9.92 -0.62
C ALA A 6 8.42 10.41 0.70
N GLU A 7 7.11 10.23 0.90
CA GLU A 7 6.39 10.66 2.11
C GLU A 7 6.46 9.64 3.26
N PHE A 8 6.61 8.35 2.96
CA PHE A 8 6.63 7.30 3.98
C PHE A 8 7.97 7.27 4.74
N ARG A 9 8.05 8.08 5.80
CA ARG A 9 9.13 8.03 6.79
C ARG A 9 8.77 7.08 7.93
N PHE A 10 9.71 6.20 8.30
CA PHE A 10 9.54 5.33 9.46
C PHE A 10 9.48 6.15 10.76
N ASP A 11 8.35 6.07 11.45
CA ASP A 11 8.18 6.62 12.79
C ASP A 11 8.66 5.61 13.85
N ARG A 12 9.81 5.91 14.45
CA ARG A 12 10.40 5.06 15.50
C ARG A 12 9.60 5.06 16.79
N THR A 13 8.73 6.06 17.01
CA THR A 13 7.91 6.15 18.22
C THR A 13 6.72 5.19 18.20
N ALA A 14 6.31 4.74 17.01
CA ALA A 14 5.21 3.80 16.81
C ALA A 14 5.65 2.32 16.84
N PHE A 15 6.95 2.04 17.01
CA PHE A 15 7.48 0.68 17.02
C PHE A 15 7.22 -0.02 18.36
N SER A 16 6.74 -1.26 18.32
CA SER A 16 6.55 -2.11 19.50
C SER A 16 7.02 -3.54 19.23
N THR A 17 7.27 -4.29 20.30
CA THR A 17 7.62 -5.72 20.27
C THR A 17 6.51 -6.54 20.90
N ALA A 18 6.22 -7.72 20.36
CA ALA A 18 5.28 -8.68 20.92
C ALA A 18 6.02 -9.91 21.46
N SER A 19 5.40 -10.63 22.40
CA SER A 19 5.97 -11.80 23.06
C SER A 19 5.77 -13.08 22.24
N SER A 20 4.84 -13.07 21.28
CA SER A 20 4.57 -14.19 20.37
C SER A 20 4.09 -13.71 19.00
N PHE A 21 4.13 -14.60 18.01
CA PHE A 21 3.58 -14.32 16.67
C PHE A 21 2.06 -14.12 16.68
N GLU A 22 1.35 -14.81 17.57
CA GLU A 22 -0.10 -14.68 17.72
C GLU A 22 -0.49 -13.30 18.27
N GLU A 23 0.23 -12.84 19.30
CA GLU A 23 0.04 -11.50 19.87
C GLU A 23 0.33 -10.40 18.83
N ALA A 24 1.41 -10.57 18.04
CA ALA A 24 1.76 -9.64 16.96
C ALA A 24 0.64 -9.57 15.90
N ALA A 25 0.15 -10.73 15.44
CA ALA A 25 -0.90 -10.80 14.43
C ALA A 25 -2.21 -10.17 14.92
N GLU A 26 -2.57 -10.37 16.19
CA GLU A 26 -3.76 -9.76 16.76
C GLU A 26 -3.62 -8.23 16.87
N ALA A 27 -2.45 -7.74 17.30
CA ALA A 27 -2.16 -6.30 17.36
C ALA A 27 -2.24 -5.63 16.00
N ASP A 28 -1.67 -6.25 14.96
CA ASP A 28 -1.75 -5.76 13.58
C ASP A 28 -3.19 -5.72 13.07
N ASN A 29 -3.97 -6.78 13.31
CA ASN A 29 -5.38 -6.82 12.91
C ASN A 29 -6.18 -5.71 13.57
N ARG A 30 -6.04 -5.53 14.89
CA ARG A 30 -6.72 -4.45 15.64
C ARG A 30 -6.35 -3.07 15.08
N TYR A 31 -5.06 -2.83 14.80
CA TYR A 31 -4.61 -1.58 14.21
C TYR A 31 -5.29 -1.33 12.87
N TRP A 32 -5.24 -2.29 11.94
CA TRP A 32 -5.77 -2.12 10.59
C TRP A 32 -7.30 -2.03 10.54
N TRP A 33 -8.01 -2.75 11.40
CA TRP A 33 -9.47 -2.65 11.50
C TRP A 33 -9.94 -1.29 12.01
N ALA A 34 -9.15 -0.64 12.87
CA ALA A 34 -9.46 0.71 13.35
C ALA A 34 -9.17 1.82 12.31
N GLN A 35 -8.45 1.53 11.22
CA GLN A 35 -8.11 2.54 10.22
C GLN A 35 -9.25 2.80 9.23
N SER A 36 -9.34 4.05 8.76
CA SER A 36 -10.29 4.40 7.70
C SER A 36 -9.99 3.63 6.39
N PRO A 37 -11.01 3.36 5.55
CA PRO A 37 -10.79 2.75 4.23
C PRO A 37 -9.74 3.49 3.39
N GLN A 38 -9.73 4.82 3.44
CA GLN A 38 -8.78 5.66 2.69
C GLN A 38 -7.34 5.42 3.13
N LYS A 39 -7.11 5.31 4.45
CA LYS A 39 -5.76 5.06 4.99
C LYS A 39 -5.28 3.65 4.61
N ARG A 40 -6.16 2.65 4.64
CA ARG A 40 -5.85 1.28 4.18
C ARG A 40 -5.48 1.24 2.70
N LEU A 41 -6.24 1.93 1.85
CA LEU A 41 -5.94 2.01 0.41
C LEU A 41 -4.60 2.70 0.14
N ARG A 42 -4.29 3.79 0.84
CA ARG A 42 -3.00 4.47 0.71
C ARG A 42 -1.83 3.57 1.12
N ALA A 43 -1.96 2.82 2.21
CA ALA A 43 -0.94 1.88 2.66
C ALA A 43 -0.74 0.73 1.65
N LEU A 44 -1.83 0.21 1.09
CA LEU A 44 -1.78 -0.83 0.07
C LEU A 44 -1.06 -0.33 -1.20
N GLU A 45 -1.37 0.88 -1.67
CA GLU A 45 -0.71 1.46 -2.84
C GLU A 45 0.78 1.69 -2.61
N TYR A 46 1.17 2.16 -1.41
CA TYR A 46 2.57 2.25 -1.03
C TYR A 46 3.27 0.89 -1.10
N MET A 47 2.67 -0.16 -0.52
CA MET A 47 3.23 -1.52 -0.57
C MET A 47 3.37 -2.04 -2.01
N ARG A 48 2.39 -1.75 -2.89
CA ARG A 48 2.46 -2.12 -4.31
C ARG A 48 3.62 -1.42 -5.02
N GLN A 49 3.80 -0.13 -4.77
CA GLN A 49 4.88 0.64 -5.39
C GLN A 49 6.26 0.17 -4.92
N VAL A 50 6.41 -0.16 -3.64
CA VAL A 50 7.65 -0.73 -3.09
C VAL A 50 7.91 -2.13 -3.66
N ALA A 51 6.90 -3.00 -3.72
CA ALA A 51 7.06 -4.38 -4.17
C ALA A 51 7.30 -4.50 -5.69
N TYR A 52 6.67 -3.64 -6.49
CA TYR A 52 6.70 -3.73 -7.96
C TYR A 52 7.53 -2.63 -8.63
N GLY A 53 7.98 -1.61 -7.89
CA GLY A 53 8.89 -0.58 -8.40
C GLY A 53 8.30 0.34 -9.48
N TYR A 54 6.97 0.53 -9.54
CA TYR A 54 6.34 1.40 -10.54
C TYR A 54 6.08 2.81 -10.01
N ASP A 55 6.05 3.77 -10.94
CA ASP A 55 5.53 5.12 -10.68
C ASP A 55 4.06 5.17 -11.13
N PRO A 56 3.09 5.43 -10.23
CA PRO A 56 1.68 5.52 -10.60
C PRO A 56 1.42 6.64 -11.63
N ALA A 57 2.27 7.66 -11.71
CA ALA A 57 2.15 8.73 -12.69
C ALA A 57 2.50 8.26 -14.12
N THR A 58 3.29 7.20 -14.27
CA THR A 58 3.71 6.66 -15.57
C THR A 58 3.12 5.29 -15.89
N ALA A 59 2.72 4.53 -14.86
CA ALA A 59 2.03 3.26 -15.02
C ALA A 59 0.60 3.50 -15.54
N ARG A 60 0.43 3.36 -16.85
CA ARG A 60 -0.88 3.45 -17.48
C ARG A 60 -1.81 2.39 -16.87
N LEU A 61 -3.06 2.78 -16.60
CA LEU A 61 -4.13 1.82 -16.35
C LEU A 61 -4.17 0.83 -17.52
N GLN A 62 -4.25 -0.46 -17.21
CA GLN A 62 -4.32 -1.51 -18.21
C GLN A 62 -5.56 -1.25 -19.08
N ARG A 63 -5.33 -1.02 -20.38
CA ARG A 63 -6.40 -0.71 -21.34
C ARG A 63 -7.12 -2.00 -21.70
N VAL A 64 -8.03 -2.43 -20.82
CA VAL A 64 -8.87 -3.61 -21.07
C VAL A 64 -9.96 -3.31 -22.11
N LEU A 65 -10.27 -2.03 -22.34
CA LEU A 65 -11.21 -1.55 -23.35
C LEU A 65 -10.44 -0.93 -24.53
N GLU A 66 -9.77 -1.76 -25.33
CA GLU A 66 -9.27 -1.32 -26.64
C GLU A 66 -10.38 -1.55 -27.67
N VAL A 67 -10.79 -0.51 -28.40
CA VAL A 67 -11.73 -0.65 -29.52
C VAL A 67 -10.96 -1.33 -30.65
N ALA A 68 -11.30 -2.57 -30.97
CA ALA A 68 -10.80 -3.22 -32.17
C ALA A 68 -11.42 -2.54 -33.39
N GLU A 69 -10.63 -1.86 -34.23
CA GLU A 69 -11.07 -1.45 -35.56
C GLU A 69 -11.35 -2.71 -36.39
N GLN A 70 -12.55 -2.80 -36.96
CA GLN A 70 -12.86 -3.83 -37.95
C GLN A 70 -12.17 -3.45 -39.27
N ALA A 71 -11.42 -4.39 -39.84
CA ALA A 71 -10.81 -4.29 -41.16
C ALA A 71 -11.84 -4.39 -42.28
#